data_AF-A0AAW4CMC1-F1
#
_entry.id   AF-A0AAW4CMC1-F1
#
_cell.length_a   1.000
_cell.length_b   1.000
_cell.length_c   1.000
_cell.angle_alpha   90.00
_cell.angle_beta   90.00
_cell.angle_gamma   90.00
#
_symmetry.space_group_name_H-M   'P 1'
#
loop_
_entity.id
_entity.type
_entity.pdbx_description
1 polymer ?
#
loop_
_entity_poly.entity_id
_entity_poly.type
_entity_poly.pdbx_seq_one_letter_code
_entity_poly.pdbx_strand_id
1 'polypeptide(L)'
;GYGDVEAVRIADGRDAFVAACDAALTLSRTNGWLAAVDARLAGESWDLTQCAMSNLIDEAVQRSSHVYPVVSPIGADGDRPQSYDVMVVGAGFAGAIMAERLARDAGKRVLVVDKRPHVAGNAYDRLDDAGILIHQYGPHIFHTNSADIFEYLSQFTEWRGYEHRVLAAVGDRLVPMPINRTTVNSLYHLDLRTEEEAAAFLASRAEPVDIVRTSEDVVISAVGRELYETFFQGYTRKQWGMDPSELDKSVTSRVPTRTNTDDRYFTDTYQAMPRDGFTHMFERMLDH
;
A
#
# COMPACT_ATOMS: atom_id res chain seq x y z
N GLY A 1 -15.45 2.42 -32.50
CA GLY A 1 -14.61 2.16 -31.31
C GLY A 1 -13.50 3.20 -31.29
N TYR A 2 -12.47 3.05 -30.45
CA TYR A 2 -11.32 3.99 -30.48
C TYR A 2 -10.63 4.10 -31.87
N GLY A 3 -10.75 3.07 -32.72
CA GLY A 3 -10.08 3.01 -34.02
C GLY A 3 -10.59 3.95 -35.12
N ASP A 4 -11.65 4.73 -34.89
CA ASP A 4 -12.22 5.64 -35.90
C ASP A 4 -11.69 7.08 -35.79
N VAL A 5 -10.87 7.36 -34.76
CA VAL A 5 -10.27 8.67 -34.53
C VAL A 5 -8.83 8.65 -35.04
N GLU A 6 -8.47 9.55 -35.96
CA GLU A 6 -7.15 9.58 -36.60
C GLU A 6 -5.97 9.63 -35.60
N ALA A 7 -6.19 10.28 -34.46
CA ALA A 7 -5.23 10.41 -33.37
C ALA A 7 -5.10 9.16 -32.47
N VAL A 8 -6.00 8.18 -32.60
CA VAL A 8 -5.98 6.96 -31.79
C VAL A 8 -5.61 5.78 -32.67
N ARG A 9 -4.41 5.24 -32.46
CA ARG A 9 -3.86 4.12 -33.22
C ARG A 9 -3.64 2.93 -32.30
N ILE A 10 -4.10 1.77 -32.72
CA ILE A 10 -3.83 0.50 -32.05
C ILE A 10 -2.71 -0.17 -32.82
N ALA A 11 -1.61 -0.48 -32.14
CA ALA A 11 -0.46 -1.15 -32.73
C ALA A 11 -0.35 -2.57 -32.18
N ASP A 12 -0.14 -3.54 -33.08
CA ASP A 12 0.10 -4.93 -32.71
C ASP A 12 1.61 -5.23 -32.80
N GLY A 13 2.28 -5.18 -31.64
CA GLY A 13 3.71 -5.43 -31.52
C GLY A 13 4.61 -4.18 -31.58
N ARG A 14 5.90 -4.40 -31.31
CA ARG A 14 6.90 -3.35 -31.07
C ARG A 14 7.09 -2.41 -32.27
N ASP A 15 7.30 -2.95 -33.46
CA ASP A 15 7.65 -2.14 -34.63
C ASP A 15 6.45 -1.31 -35.12
N ALA A 16 5.25 -1.90 -35.05
CA ALA A 16 4.00 -1.18 -35.29
C ALA A 16 3.77 -0.06 -34.27
N PHE A 17 4.16 -0.27 -33.02
CA PHE A 17 4.05 0.74 -31.96
C PHE A 17 4.98 1.92 -32.23
N VAL A 18 6.24 1.67 -32.57
CA VAL A 18 7.20 2.74 -32.92
C VAL A 18 6.72 3.55 -34.12
N ALA A 19 6.25 2.90 -35.18
CA ALA A 19 5.69 3.58 -36.34
C ALA A 19 4.42 4.41 -36.01
N ALA A 20 3.58 3.91 -35.09
CA ALA A 20 2.42 4.64 -34.61
C ALA A 20 2.80 5.88 -33.80
N CYS A 21 3.86 5.82 -32.98
CA CYS A 21 4.40 6.97 -32.25
C CYS A 21 4.92 8.06 -33.20
N ASP A 22 5.69 7.70 -34.23
CA ASP A 22 6.22 8.66 -35.21
C ASP A 22 5.10 9.36 -36.00
N ALA A 23 4.06 8.59 -36.36
CA ALA A 23 2.87 9.13 -37.01
C ALA A 23 2.10 10.08 -36.08
N ALA A 24 1.96 9.75 -34.79
CA ALA A 24 1.31 10.60 -33.80
C ALA A 24 2.09 11.91 -33.57
N LEU A 25 3.43 11.87 -33.53
CA LEU A 25 4.29 13.05 -33.43
C LEU A 25 4.22 13.96 -34.66
N THR A 26 3.91 13.39 -35.82
CA THR A 26 3.68 14.16 -37.04
C THR A 26 2.29 14.81 -37.01
N LEU A 27 1.27 14.05 -36.58
CA LEU A 27 -0.11 14.51 -36.47
C LEU A 27 -0.26 15.64 -35.44
N SER A 28 0.48 15.62 -34.33
CA SER A 28 0.46 16.67 -33.29
C SER A 28 0.92 18.05 -33.77
N ARG A 29 1.56 18.13 -34.94
CA ARG A 29 1.92 19.40 -35.60
C ARG A 29 0.75 20.06 -36.31
N THR A 30 -0.40 19.39 -36.35
CA THR A 30 -1.66 19.89 -36.93
C THR A 30 -2.75 19.83 -35.87
N ASN A 31 -3.75 20.72 -35.95
CA ASN A 31 -4.82 20.81 -34.93
C ASN A 31 -6.17 20.23 -35.37
N GLY A 32 -6.27 19.68 -36.59
CA GLY A 32 -7.54 19.26 -37.19
C GLY A 32 -8.24 18.08 -36.50
N TRP A 33 -7.50 17.30 -35.70
CA TRP A 33 -7.99 16.11 -35.00
C TRP A 33 -8.50 16.41 -33.58
N LEU A 34 -8.09 17.54 -32.97
CA LEU A 34 -8.36 17.87 -31.57
C LEU A 34 -9.87 17.99 -31.27
N ALA A 35 -10.62 18.73 -32.10
CA ALA A 35 -12.04 18.93 -31.88
C ALA A 35 -12.85 17.62 -31.91
N ALA A 36 -12.44 16.66 -32.74
CA ALA A 36 -13.09 15.34 -32.81
C ALA A 36 -12.73 14.47 -31.60
N VAL A 37 -11.50 14.56 -31.10
CA VAL A 37 -11.06 13.90 -29.85
C VAL A 37 -11.78 14.49 -28.65
N ASP A 38 -11.82 15.81 -28.51
CA ASP A 38 -12.46 16.51 -27.39
C ASP A 38 -13.97 16.22 -27.34
N ALA A 39 -14.65 16.24 -28.49
CA ALA A 39 -16.06 15.86 -28.57
C ALA A 39 -16.31 14.41 -28.15
N ARG A 40 -15.33 13.52 -28.36
CA ARG A 40 -15.42 12.11 -27.96
C ARG A 40 -15.14 11.92 -26.48
N LEU A 41 -14.06 12.52 -25.97
CA LEU A 41 -13.69 12.49 -24.55
C LEU A 41 -14.79 13.13 -23.68
N ALA A 42 -15.47 14.18 -24.17
CA ALA A 42 -16.62 14.77 -23.49
C ALA A 42 -17.81 13.80 -23.35
N GLY A 43 -17.96 12.83 -24.25
CA GLY A 43 -18.99 11.78 -24.19
C GLY A 43 -18.54 10.50 -23.47
N GLU A 44 -17.24 10.31 -23.28
CA GLU A 44 -16.61 9.17 -22.61
C GLU A 44 -16.03 9.61 -21.26
N SER A 45 -16.81 10.36 -20.48
CA SER A 45 -16.40 10.74 -19.13
C SER A 45 -16.32 9.49 -18.24
N TRP A 46 -15.22 9.41 -17.47
CA TRP A 46 -15.06 8.44 -16.40
C TRP A 46 -16.23 8.52 -15.40
N ASP A 47 -16.80 9.71 -15.21
CA ASP A 47 -17.98 9.91 -14.35
C ASP A 47 -19.21 9.18 -14.89
N LEU A 48 -19.41 9.14 -16.22
CA LEU A 48 -20.54 8.42 -16.82
C LEU A 48 -20.37 6.91 -16.70
N THR A 49 -19.14 6.42 -16.89
CA THR A 49 -18.81 5.01 -16.72
C THR A 49 -18.96 4.58 -15.26
N GLN A 50 -18.43 5.38 -14.33
CA GLN A 50 -18.54 5.15 -12.90
C GLN A 50 -20.00 5.19 -12.45
N CYS A 51 -20.79 6.15 -12.92
CA CYS A 51 -22.20 6.26 -12.59
C CYS A 51 -22.99 5.04 -13.11
N ALA A 52 -22.70 4.59 -14.33
CA ALA A 52 -23.31 3.37 -14.89
C ALA A 52 -22.92 2.11 -14.09
N MET A 53 -21.64 1.97 -13.71
CA MET A 53 -21.19 0.85 -12.86
C MET A 53 -21.81 0.91 -11.47
N SER A 54 -21.91 2.10 -10.87
CA SER A 54 -22.54 2.30 -9.57
C SER A 54 -24.01 1.91 -9.61
N ASN A 55 -24.75 2.30 -10.66
CA ASN A 55 -26.14 1.88 -10.85
C ASN A 55 -26.28 0.35 -11.00
N LEU A 56 -25.35 -0.31 -11.71
CA LEU A 56 -25.35 -1.77 -11.83
C LEU A 56 -25.03 -2.46 -10.49
N ILE A 57 -24.15 -1.88 -9.67
CA ILE A 57 -23.86 -2.37 -8.32
C ILE A 57 -25.09 -2.18 -7.43
N ASP A 58 -25.73 -1.01 -7.46
CA ASP A 58 -26.93 -0.73 -6.67
C ASP A 58 -28.08 -1.66 -7.08
N GLU A 59 -28.27 -1.90 -8.38
CA GLU A 59 -29.22 -2.91 -8.87
C GLU A 59 -28.86 -4.32 -8.39
N ALA A 60 -27.58 -4.70 -8.41
CA ALA A 60 -27.13 -6.01 -7.93
C ALA A 60 -27.34 -6.17 -6.43
N VAL A 61 -27.08 -5.11 -5.64
CA VAL A 61 -27.33 -5.07 -4.19
C VAL A 61 -28.83 -5.15 -3.91
N GLN A 62 -29.67 -4.43 -4.67
CA GLN A 62 -31.13 -4.50 -4.55
C GLN A 62 -31.68 -5.87 -4.96
N ARG A 63 -31.13 -6.51 -5.99
CA ARG A 63 -31.45 -7.92 -6.35
C ARG A 63 -30.95 -8.90 -5.30
N SER A 64 -29.85 -8.58 -4.62
CA SER A 64 -29.29 -9.34 -3.49
C SER A 64 -30.03 -9.09 -2.15
N SER A 65 -31.22 -8.47 -2.17
CA SER A 65 -32.07 -8.28 -0.99
C SER A 65 -32.55 -9.57 -0.31
N HIS A 66 -32.14 -10.75 -0.80
CA HIS A 66 -32.05 -11.94 0.04
C HIS A 66 -30.82 -11.82 0.94
N VAL A 67 -30.95 -11.01 1.99
CA VAL A 67 -30.22 -11.27 3.23
C VAL A 67 -30.72 -12.64 3.67
N TYR A 68 -30.00 -13.71 3.31
CA TYR A 68 -30.05 -14.89 4.14
C TYR A 68 -29.64 -14.38 5.51
N PRO A 69 -30.50 -14.43 6.54
CA PRO A 69 -29.99 -14.21 7.87
C PRO A 69 -28.77 -15.12 8.01
N VAL A 70 -27.67 -14.59 8.56
CA VAL A 70 -26.62 -15.47 9.06
C VAL A 70 -27.27 -16.22 10.21
N VAL A 71 -27.98 -17.29 9.87
CA VAL A 71 -28.46 -18.27 10.82
C VAL A 71 -27.19 -19.01 11.18
N SER A 72 -26.50 -18.58 12.24
CA SER A 72 -25.80 -19.57 13.05
C SER A 72 -26.82 -20.67 13.29
N PRO A 73 -26.56 -21.94 12.93
CA PRO A 73 -27.51 -23.00 13.20
C PRO A 73 -27.60 -23.14 14.72
N ILE A 74 -28.50 -22.37 15.33
CA ILE A 74 -28.97 -22.58 16.67
C ILE A 74 -29.92 -23.77 16.52
N GLY A 75 -29.37 -24.96 16.69
CA GLY A 75 -30.12 -26.21 16.62
C GLY A 75 -29.72 -27.09 15.44
N ALA A 76 -28.52 -27.67 15.51
CA ALA A 76 -28.42 -29.08 15.18
C ALA A 76 -28.22 -29.79 16.51
N ASP A 77 -29.32 -30.33 17.08
CA ASP A 77 -29.27 -31.42 18.03
C ASP A 77 -28.59 -32.60 17.33
N GLY A 78 -27.28 -32.60 17.39
CA GLY A 78 -26.42 -33.67 16.94
C GLY A 78 -25.41 -33.87 18.04
N ASP A 79 -25.45 -35.07 18.62
CA ASP A 79 -24.48 -35.64 19.54
C ASP A 79 -23.10 -35.79 18.85
N ARG A 80 -22.57 -34.67 18.36
CA ARG A 80 -21.20 -34.54 17.89
C ARG A 80 -20.44 -33.98 19.07
N PRO A 81 -19.46 -34.72 19.64
CA PRO A 81 -18.62 -34.13 20.67
C PRO A 81 -18.01 -32.86 20.08
N GLN A 82 -18.32 -31.70 20.68
CA GLN A 82 -17.71 -30.44 20.28
C GLN A 82 -16.20 -30.62 20.42
N SER A 83 -15.50 -30.76 19.29
CA SER A 83 -14.07 -31.04 19.24
C SER A 83 -13.23 -29.82 19.58
N TYR A 84 -13.84 -28.63 19.58
CA TYR A 84 -13.24 -27.34 19.89
C TYR A 84 -14.22 -26.47 20.70
N ASP A 85 -13.68 -25.57 21.52
CA ASP A 85 -14.44 -24.63 22.36
C ASP A 85 -14.59 -23.27 21.67
N VAL A 86 -13.63 -22.90 20.81
CA VAL A 86 -13.61 -21.63 20.07
C VAL A 86 -13.24 -21.90 18.61
N MET A 87 -13.87 -21.17 17.68
CA MET A 87 -13.46 -21.14 16.29
C MET A 87 -12.95 -19.74 15.93
N VAL A 88 -11.77 -19.66 15.33
CA VAL A 88 -11.14 -18.43 14.86
C VAL A 88 -11.09 -18.46 13.33
N VAL A 89 -11.62 -17.42 12.68
CA VAL A 89 -11.63 -17.29 11.22
C VAL A 89 -10.54 -16.34 10.78
N GLY A 90 -9.59 -16.84 9.99
CA GLY A 90 -8.38 -16.18 9.54
C GLY A 90 -7.15 -16.61 10.34
N ALA A 91 -6.09 -17.01 9.65
CA ALA A 91 -4.82 -17.46 10.21
C ALA A 91 -3.69 -16.42 10.05
N GLY A 92 -4.04 -15.14 9.87
CA GLY A 92 -3.09 -14.01 9.97
C GLY A 92 -2.82 -13.61 11.42
N PHE A 93 -2.05 -12.53 11.65
CA PHE A 93 -1.64 -12.09 13.00
C PHE A 93 -2.79 -12.07 14.01
N ALA A 94 -3.90 -11.41 13.69
CA ALA A 94 -5.03 -11.29 14.60
C ALA A 94 -5.58 -12.66 15.05
N GLY A 95 -5.80 -13.57 14.10
CA GLY A 95 -6.36 -14.88 14.39
C GLY A 95 -5.36 -15.82 15.05
N ALA A 96 -4.12 -15.85 14.58
CA ALA A 96 -3.10 -16.74 15.14
C ALA A 96 -2.74 -16.37 16.57
N ILE A 97 -2.58 -15.07 16.88
CA ILE A 97 -2.32 -14.59 18.24
C ILE A 97 -3.51 -14.91 19.15
N MET A 98 -4.74 -14.64 18.70
CA MET A 98 -5.93 -14.97 19.47
C MET A 98 -6.03 -16.47 19.76
N ALA A 99 -5.77 -17.31 18.76
CA ALA A 99 -5.80 -18.76 18.93
C ALA A 99 -4.74 -19.23 19.93
N GLU A 100 -3.50 -18.75 19.80
CA GLU A 100 -2.39 -19.12 20.66
C GLU A 100 -2.63 -18.69 22.11
N ARG A 101 -3.13 -17.46 22.33
CA ARG A 101 -3.49 -16.97 23.68
C ARG A 101 -4.65 -17.74 24.29
N LEU A 102 -5.70 -18.06 23.52
CA LEU A 102 -6.84 -18.83 24.02
C LEU A 102 -6.46 -20.28 24.35
N ALA A 103 -5.58 -20.88 23.55
CA ALA A 103 -5.07 -22.23 23.82
C ALA A 103 -4.17 -22.25 25.06
N ARG A 104 -3.16 -21.37 25.11
CA ARG A 104 -2.15 -21.35 26.17
C ARG A 104 -2.68 -20.84 27.50
N ASP A 105 -3.34 -19.69 27.51
CA ASP A 105 -3.67 -18.99 28.76
C ASP A 105 -5.04 -19.40 29.29
N ALA A 106 -5.97 -19.80 28.41
CA ALA A 106 -7.33 -20.19 28.79
C ALA A 106 -7.63 -21.68 28.63
N GLY A 107 -6.67 -22.49 28.16
CA GLY A 107 -6.82 -23.94 28.00
C GLY A 107 -7.92 -24.34 27.02
N LYS A 108 -8.27 -23.46 26.06
CA LYS A 108 -9.35 -23.71 25.10
C LYS A 108 -8.84 -24.53 23.93
N ARG A 109 -9.65 -25.48 23.47
CA ARG A 109 -9.44 -26.14 22.19
C ARG A 109 -9.89 -25.18 21.08
N VAL A 110 -8.96 -24.71 20.27
CA VAL A 110 -9.25 -23.70 19.24
C VAL A 110 -9.18 -24.34 17.85
N LEU A 111 -10.24 -24.16 17.06
CA LEU A 111 -10.22 -24.44 15.63
C LEU A 111 -9.90 -23.16 14.88
N VAL A 112 -8.74 -23.11 14.22
CA VAL A 112 -8.38 -22.01 13.30
C VAL A 112 -8.74 -22.43 11.89
N VAL A 113 -9.49 -21.60 11.17
CA VAL A 113 -9.85 -21.82 9.76
C VAL A 113 -9.39 -20.64 8.93
N ASP A 114 -8.79 -20.91 7.76
CA ASP A 114 -8.51 -19.89 6.75
C ASP A 114 -9.03 -20.38 5.39
N LYS A 115 -9.42 -19.44 4.54
CA LYS A 115 -9.78 -19.74 3.14
C LYS A 115 -8.54 -20.05 2.31
N ARG A 116 -7.40 -19.45 2.66
CA ARG A 116 -6.11 -19.66 1.99
C ARG A 116 -5.51 -21.01 2.39
N PRO A 117 -4.70 -21.64 1.52
CA PRO A 117 -4.09 -22.93 1.80
C PRO A 117 -2.84 -22.84 2.70
N HIS A 118 -2.66 -21.72 3.42
CA HIS A 118 -1.48 -21.43 4.23
C HIS A 118 -1.85 -20.50 5.40
N VAL A 119 -0.98 -20.44 6.41
CA VAL A 119 -1.09 -19.55 7.56
C VAL A 119 -0.47 -18.16 7.27
N ALA A 120 -0.34 -17.30 8.28
CA ALA A 120 0.29 -15.98 8.24
C ALA A 120 -0.45 -14.89 7.44
N GLY A 121 -1.56 -15.20 6.77
CA GLY A 121 -2.36 -14.20 6.05
C GLY A 121 -1.54 -13.51 4.95
N ASN A 122 -1.45 -12.17 4.98
CA ASN A 122 -0.63 -11.41 4.03
C ASN A 122 0.88 -11.46 4.34
N ALA A 123 1.25 -11.75 5.60
CA ALA A 123 2.64 -11.90 5.98
C ALA A 123 3.24 -13.25 5.52
N TYR A 124 2.45 -14.10 4.86
CA TYR A 124 2.90 -15.37 4.33
C TYR A 124 4.08 -15.20 3.36
N ASP A 125 5.12 -15.97 3.64
CA ASP A 125 6.32 -16.09 2.82
C ASP A 125 6.58 -17.54 2.42
N ARG A 126 7.27 -17.71 1.30
CA ARG A 126 7.60 -19.02 0.74
C ARG A 126 8.87 -18.93 -0.07
N LEU A 127 9.50 -20.08 -0.31
CA LEU A 127 10.53 -20.16 -1.33
C LEU A 127 9.91 -20.05 -2.72
N ASP A 128 10.51 -19.26 -3.59
CA ASP A 128 10.21 -19.28 -5.03
C ASP A 128 10.90 -20.47 -5.74
N ASP A 129 10.72 -20.57 -7.05
CA ASP A 129 11.29 -21.65 -7.86
C ASP A 129 12.83 -21.63 -7.88
N ALA A 130 13.46 -20.50 -7.53
CA ALA A 130 14.90 -20.34 -7.40
C ALA A 130 15.42 -20.62 -5.98
N GLY A 131 14.54 -20.95 -5.04
CA GLY A 131 14.89 -21.19 -3.64
C GLY A 131 15.13 -19.90 -2.83
N ILE A 132 14.62 -18.76 -3.30
CA ILE A 132 14.71 -17.48 -2.60
C ILE A 132 13.46 -17.31 -1.74
N LEU A 133 13.63 -16.96 -0.46
CA LEU A 133 12.52 -16.63 0.42
C LEU A 133 11.89 -15.30 -0.01
N ILE A 134 10.62 -15.35 -0.42
CA ILE A 134 9.84 -14.20 -0.89
C ILE A 134 8.52 -14.09 -0.12
N HIS A 135 8.00 -12.87 -0.02
CA HIS A 135 6.65 -12.65 0.51
C HIS A 135 5.65 -12.65 -0.64
N GLN A 136 4.65 -13.53 -0.58
CA GLN A 136 3.72 -13.70 -1.69
C GLN A 136 2.82 -12.46 -1.91
N TYR A 137 2.54 -11.71 -0.84
CA TYR A 137 1.57 -10.60 -0.84
C TYR A 137 2.24 -9.25 -0.61
N GLY A 138 3.47 -9.09 -1.10
CA GLY A 138 4.25 -7.86 -0.97
C GLY A 138 5.15 -7.82 0.27
N PRO A 139 6.11 -6.89 0.29
CA PRO A 139 7.10 -6.80 1.35
C PRO A 139 6.44 -6.49 2.70
N HIS A 140 6.84 -7.22 3.73
CA HIS A 140 6.35 -7.10 5.11
C HIS A 140 7.57 -6.95 6.00
N ILE A 141 7.86 -5.73 6.43
CA ILE A 141 9.01 -5.46 7.29
C ILE A 141 8.47 -5.33 8.71
N PHE A 142 8.96 -6.15 9.63
CA PHE A 142 8.55 -6.03 11.02
C PHE A 142 9.28 -4.88 11.71
N HIS A 143 8.50 -3.98 12.32
CA HIS A 143 8.99 -2.89 13.15
C HIS A 143 7.96 -2.61 14.27
N THR A 144 8.43 -2.23 15.45
CA THR A 144 7.55 -1.80 16.55
C THR A 144 8.30 -0.96 17.58
N ASN A 145 7.58 -0.07 18.25
CA ASN A 145 8.05 0.60 19.47
C ASN A 145 7.69 -0.16 20.75
N SER A 146 6.83 -1.17 20.67
CA SER A 146 6.37 -1.94 21.84
C SER A 146 7.35 -3.08 22.14
N ALA A 147 7.98 -3.02 23.32
CA ALA A 147 8.79 -4.11 23.85
C ALA A 147 7.94 -5.39 24.02
N ASP A 148 6.74 -5.27 24.61
CA ASP A 148 5.83 -6.39 24.84
C ASP A 148 5.51 -7.16 23.55
N ILE A 149 5.26 -6.46 22.43
CA ILE A 149 5.02 -7.10 21.13
C ILE A 149 6.27 -7.82 20.62
N PHE A 150 7.44 -7.18 20.72
CA PHE A 150 8.69 -7.77 20.29
C PHE A 150 9.05 -9.02 21.11
N GLU A 151 8.94 -8.93 22.43
CA GLU A 151 9.18 -10.01 23.38
C GLU A 151 8.18 -11.16 23.19
N TYR A 152 6.89 -10.85 22.97
CA TYR A 152 5.88 -11.86 22.66
C TYR A 152 6.23 -12.65 21.39
N LEU A 153 6.49 -11.95 20.28
CA LEU A 153 6.82 -12.61 19.01
C LEU A 153 8.16 -13.36 19.06
N SER A 154 9.11 -12.91 19.90
CA SER A 154 10.38 -13.59 20.15
C SER A 154 10.24 -15.00 20.71
N GLN A 155 9.08 -15.36 21.28
CA GLN A 155 8.79 -16.73 21.74
C GLN A 155 8.65 -17.71 20.56
N PHE A 156 8.36 -17.22 19.36
CA PHE A 156 8.07 -18.03 18.17
C PHE A 156 9.10 -17.86 17.05
N THR A 157 10.04 -16.93 17.19
CA THR A 157 11.12 -16.76 16.21
C THR A 157 12.36 -16.15 16.83
N GLU A 158 13.52 -16.52 16.30
CA GLU A 158 14.71 -15.69 16.42
C GLU A 158 14.64 -14.52 15.43
N TRP A 159 15.47 -13.50 15.67
CA TRP A 159 15.47 -12.27 14.89
C TRP A 159 16.76 -12.08 14.11
N ARG A 160 16.63 -11.57 12.89
CA ARG A 160 17.71 -10.97 12.11
C ARG A 160 17.55 -9.45 12.16
N GLY A 161 18.52 -8.74 12.73
CA GLY A 161 18.54 -7.28 12.70
C GLY A 161 18.49 -6.75 11.26
N TYR A 162 17.53 -5.86 10.99
CA TYR A 162 17.30 -5.31 9.65
C TYR A 162 16.60 -3.96 9.75
N GLU A 163 17.25 -2.93 9.23
CA GLU A 163 16.68 -1.58 9.10
C GLU A 163 16.36 -1.32 7.63
N HIS A 164 15.09 -1.16 7.31
CA HIS A 164 14.65 -0.97 5.93
C HIS A 164 15.01 0.43 5.43
N ARG A 165 15.45 0.53 4.17
CA ARG A 165 15.81 1.78 3.50
C ARG A 165 15.18 1.79 2.12
N VAL A 166 14.60 2.92 1.74
CA VAL A 166 13.90 3.09 0.46
C VAL A 166 14.55 4.23 -0.31
N LEU A 167 14.70 4.03 -1.62
CA LEU A 167 15.10 5.08 -2.56
C LEU A 167 13.93 5.39 -3.48
N ALA A 168 13.60 6.67 -3.63
CA ALA A 168 12.67 7.16 -4.62
C ALA A 168 13.43 7.50 -5.91
N ALA A 169 12.89 7.06 -7.05
CA ALA A 169 13.38 7.42 -8.37
C ALA A 169 12.74 8.75 -8.82
N VAL A 170 13.53 9.81 -8.90
CA VAL A 170 13.11 11.15 -9.32
C VAL A 170 13.96 11.56 -10.52
N GLY A 171 13.37 11.53 -11.72
CA GLY A 171 14.12 11.62 -12.98
C GLY A 171 15.18 10.52 -13.05
N ASP A 172 16.43 10.91 -13.30
CA ASP A 172 17.58 9.99 -13.37
C ASP A 172 18.25 9.74 -12.00
N ARG A 173 17.67 10.21 -10.90
CA ARG A 173 18.27 10.12 -9.56
C ARG A 173 17.52 9.14 -8.66
N LEU A 174 18.29 8.47 -7.82
CA LEU A 174 17.77 7.74 -6.66
C LEU A 174 18.09 8.55 -5.41
N VAL A 175 17.06 8.93 -4.65
CA VAL A 175 17.20 9.74 -3.44
C VAL A 175 16.50 9.08 -2.26
N PRO A 176 16.99 9.26 -1.02
CA PRO A 176 16.37 8.66 0.16
C PRO A 176 14.88 9.00 0.32
N MET A 177 14.12 8.03 0.82
CA MET A 177 12.75 8.20 1.30
C MET A 177 12.67 7.57 2.70
N PRO A 178 12.18 8.26 3.74
CA PRO A 178 11.58 9.60 3.75
C PRO A 178 12.49 10.75 3.31
N ILE A 179 11.89 11.86 2.83
CA ILE A 179 12.64 13.08 2.48
C ILE A 179 13.46 13.51 3.71
N ASN A 180 14.78 13.63 3.52
CA ASN A 180 15.72 14.04 4.54
C ASN A 180 16.74 15.05 3.99
N ARG A 181 17.71 15.52 4.78
CA ARG A 181 18.71 16.50 4.33
C ARG A 181 19.52 16.02 3.12
N THR A 182 19.84 14.72 3.05
CA THR A 182 20.52 14.12 1.89
C THR A 182 19.67 14.22 0.63
N THR A 183 18.36 14.02 0.77
CA THR A 183 17.38 14.17 -0.33
C THR A 183 17.35 15.59 -0.85
N VAL A 184 17.23 16.57 0.05
CA VAL A 184 17.21 18.00 -0.26
C VAL A 184 18.51 18.43 -0.95
N ASN A 185 19.67 18.09 -0.38
CA ASN A 185 20.97 18.42 -0.97
C ASN A 185 21.12 17.80 -2.37
N SER A 186 20.69 16.56 -2.56
CA SER A 186 20.77 15.87 -3.85
C SER A 186 19.88 16.50 -4.91
N LEU A 187 18.61 16.81 -4.60
CA LEU A 187 17.68 17.37 -5.58
C LEU A 187 18.01 18.81 -5.95
N TYR A 188 18.36 19.64 -4.96
CA TYR A 188 18.56 21.07 -5.15
C TYR A 188 20.01 21.49 -5.33
N HIS A 189 20.95 20.54 -5.37
CA HIS A 189 22.38 20.81 -5.48
C HIS A 189 22.91 21.74 -4.37
N LEU A 190 22.45 21.49 -3.15
CA LEU A 190 22.82 22.27 -1.95
C LEU A 190 23.88 21.55 -1.12
N ASP A 191 24.50 22.30 -0.21
CA ASP A 191 25.42 21.80 0.81
C ASP A 191 24.91 22.18 2.21
N LEU A 192 23.66 21.80 2.53
CA LEU A 192 23.11 21.98 3.88
C LEU A 192 23.81 21.01 4.83
N ARG A 193 24.39 21.52 5.91
CA ARG A 193 25.24 20.80 6.86
C ARG A 193 24.56 20.54 8.19
N THR A 194 23.65 21.40 8.61
CA THR A 194 22.95 21.27 9.91
C THR A 194 21.47 20.96 9.75
N GLU A 195 20.81 20.53 10.84
CA GLU A 195 19.36 20.28 10.82
C GLU A 195 18.58 21.59 10.73
N GLU A 196 19.11 22.66 11.33
CA GLU A 196 18.54 24.00 11.30
C GLU A 196 18.53 24.58 9.87
N GLU A 197 19.60 24.36 9.11
CA GLU A 197 19.67 24.76 7.70
C GLU A 197 18.66 24.00 6.84
N ALA A 198 18.50 22.69 7.07
CA ALA A 198 17.48 21.87 6.40
C ALA A 198 16.06 22.30 6.79
N ALA A 199 15.82 22.57 8.08
CA ALA A 199 14.53 23.05 8.57
C ALA A 199 14.18 24.41 7.97
N ALA A 200 15.13 25.35 7.92
CA ALA A 200 14.94 26.66 7.33
C ALA A 200 14.64 26.56 5.83
N PHE A 201 15.34 25.67 5.11
CA PHE A 201 15.05 25.41 3.71
C PHE A 201 13.62 24.89 3.51
N LEU A 202 13.22 23.84 4.23
CA LEU A 202 11.88 23.25 4.10
C LEU A 202 10.79 24.25 4.50
N ALA A 203 10.97 24.99 5.59
CA ALA A 203 10.04 26.04 6.04
C ALA A 203 9.90 27.17 5.02
N SER A 204 10.97 27.51 4.28
CA SER A 204 10.90 28.50 3.20
C SER A 204 10.10 28.03 1.97
N ARG A 205 9.88 26.72 1.85
CA ARG A 205 9.09 26.09 0.76
C ARG A 205 7.68 25.74 1.19
N ALA A 206 7.46 25.49 2.47
CA ALA A 206 6.17 25.15 3.05
C ALA A 206 5.10 26.19 2.69
N GLU A 207 3.89 25.71 2.36
CA GLU A 207 2.73 26.55 2.11
C GLU A 207 1.89 26.65 3.39
N PRO A 208 1.46 27.86 3.82
CA PRO A 208 0.61 27.99 4.99
C PRO A 208 -0.75 27.33 4.72
N VAL A 209 -1.15 26.41 5.61
CA VAL A 209 -2.46 25.75 5.59
C VAL A 209 -3.13 25.99 6.94
N ASP A 210 -4.28 26.66 6.93
CA ASP A 210 -5.00 27.03 8.16
C ASP A 210 -5.46 25.81 8.97
N ILE A 211 -5.99 24.78 8.29
CA ILE A 211 -6.46 23.55 8.91
C ILE A 211 -6.09 22.37 8.02
N VAL A 212 -5.22 21.48 8.52
CA VAL A 212 -4.83 20.24 7.82
C VAL A 212 -5.95 19.21 7.88
N ARG A 213 -6.53 18.90 6.72
CA ARG A 213 -7.63 17.92 6.55
C ARG A 213 -7.23 16.76 5.66
N THR A 214 -6.49 17.04 4.60
CA THR A 214 -6.21 16.08 3.53
C THR A 214 -4.76 15.60 3.56
N SER A 215 -4.47 14.56 2.79
CA SER A 215 -3.11 14.08 2.58
C SER A 215 -2.25 15.08 1.79
N GLU A 216 -2.83 15.90 0.91
CA GLU A 216 -2.14 17.03 0.29
C GLU A 216 -1.71 18.05 1.34
N ASP A 217 -2.63 18.49 2.20
CA ASP A 217 -2.41 19.53 3.21
C ASP A 217 -1.20 19.22 4.11
N VAL A 218 -1.09 17.96 4.55
CA VAL A 218 0.03 17.49 5.38
C VAL A 218 1.36 17.77 4.70
N VAL A 219 1.47 17.42 3.43
CA VAL A 219 2.74 17.46 2.71
C VAL A 219 3.07 18.90 2.31
N ILE A 220 2.13 19.65 1.72
CA ILE A 220 2.40 21.02 1.27
C ILE A 220 2.75 21.94 2.45
N SER A 221 2.12 21.72 3.61
CA SER A 221 2.39 22.48 4.84
C SER A 221 3.77 22.20 5.45
N ALA A 222 4.39 21.07 5.09
CA ALA A 222 5.68 20.65 5.62
C ALA A 222 6.84 20.92 4.65
N VAL A 223 6.64 20.66 3.36
CA VAL A 223 7.72 20.64 2.36
C VAL A 223 7.42 21.46 1.11
N GLY A 224 6.22 22.03 1.00
CA GLY A 224 5.80 22.81 -0.16
C GLY A 224 5.33 21.96 -1.35
N ARG A 225 4.76 22.64 -2.34
CA ARG A 225 4.11 22.00 -3.50
C ARG A 225 5.06 21.27 -4.44
N GLU A 226 6.25 21.80 -4.67
CA GLU A 226 7.23 21.15 -5.56
C GLU A 226 7.60 19.74 -5.08
N LEU A 227 7.94 19.59 -3.80
CA LEU A 227 8.28 18.29 -3.20
C LEU A 227 7.05 17.39 -3.07
N TYR A 228 5.88 17.96 -2.79
CA TYR A 228 4.61 17.23 -2.83
C TYR A 228 4.35 16.60 -4.21
N GLU A 229 4.42 17.38 -5.28
CA GLU A 229 4.18 16.90 -6.65
C GLU A 229 5.22 15.86 -7.07
N THR A 230 6.49 16.08 -6.68
CA THR A 230 7.62 15.20 -7.00
C THR A 230 7.50 13.83 -6.34
N PHE A 231 7.16 13.77 -5.05
CA PHE A 231 7.25 12.53 -4.27
C PHE A 231 5.90 11.89 -3.94
N PHE A 232 4.85 12.68 -3.76
CA PHE A 232 3.60 12.21 -3.17
C PHE A 232 2.46 12.15 -4.17
N GLN A 233 2.26 13.18 -4.99
CA GLN A 233 1.07 13.29 -5.85
C GLN A 233 0.96 12.11 -6.83
N GLY A 234 1.99 11.91 -7.66
CA GLY A 234 2.00 10.84 -8.65
C GLY A 234 1.96 9.44 -8.01
N TYR A 235 2.71 9.25 -6.91
CA TYR A 235 2.74 7.97 -6.20
C TYR A 235 1.38 7.63 -5.59
N THR A 236 0.75 8.59 -4.91
CA THR A 236 -0.54 8.40 -4.24
C THR A 236 -1.65 8.14 -5.24
N ARG A 237 -1.73 8.90 -6.34
CA ARG A 237 -2.69 8.65 -7.43
C ARG A 237 -2.53 7.24 -8.00
N LYS A 238 -1.30 6.78 -8.19
CA LYS A 238 -1.02 5.42 -8.68
C LYS A 238 -1.42 4.34 -7.67
N GLN A 239 -1.16 4.55 -6.39
CA GLN A 239 -1.43 3.58 -5.34
C GLN A 239 -2.93 3.49 -4.99
N TRP A 240 -3.64 4.62 -5.00
CA TRP A 240 -5.01 4.73 -4.49
C TRP A 240 -6.06 5.02 -5.55
N GLY A 241 -5.66 5.42 -6.76
CA GLY A 241 -6.58 5.85 -7.81
C GLY A 241 -7.30 7.18 -7.52
N MET A 242 -6.85 7.91 -6.48
CA MET A 242 -7.46 9.16 -5.99
C MET A 242 -6.39 10.23 -5.81
N ASP A 243 -6.80 11.49 -5.89
CA ASP A 243 -5.91 12.61 -5.59
C ASP A 243 -5.62 12.71 -4.07
N PRO A 244 -4.42 13.11 -3.63
CA PRO A 244 -4.15 13.30 -2.20
C PRO A 244 -5.07 14.33 -1.52
N SER A 245 -5.65 15.27 -2.26
CA SER A 245 -6.68 16.20 -1.74
C SER A 245 -8.00 15.50 -1.36
N GLU A 246 -8.24 14.29 -1.85
CA GLU A 246 -9.43 13.48 -1.58
C GLU A 246 -9.21 12.43 -0.48
N LEU A 247 -7.96 12.27 -0.02
CA LEU A 247 -7.58 11.31 0.99
C LEU A 247 -7.43 11.98 2.36
N ASP A 248 -7.83 11.29 3.41
CA ASP A 248 -7.61 11.75 4.79
C ASP A 248 -6.11 11.94 5.07
N LYS A 249 -5.78 12.93 5.91
CA LYS A 249 -4.40 13.27 6.31
C LYS A 249 -3.57 12.08 6.82
N SER A 250 -4.21 11.04 7.36
CA SER A 250 -3.52 9.87 7.92
C SER A 250 -2.79 9.00 6.89
N VAL A 251 -3.07 9.14 5.59
CA VAL A 251 -2.40 8.33 4.55
C VAL A 251 -0.96 8.80 4.34
N THR A 252 -0.73 10.09 4.08
CA THR A 252 0.63 10.63 3.87
C THR A 252 1.39 10.93 5.17
N SER A 253 0.68 11.09 6.30
CA SER A 253 1.32 11.27 7.62
C SER A 253 2.23 10.10 8.05
N ARG A 254 2.14 8.95 7.37
CA ARG A 254 2.97 7.77 7.61
C ARG A 254 4.42 7.93 7.14
N VAL A 255 4.70 8.91 6.29
CA VAL A 255 6.04 9.15 5.71
C VAL A 255 6.49 10.57 6.05
N PRO A 256 6.93 10.83 7.30
CA PRO A 256 7.28 12.17 7.76
C PRO A 256 8.59 12.66 7.14
N THR A 257 8.66 13.94 6.82
CA THR A 257 9.91 14.59 6.39
C THR A 257 10.86 14.80 7.58
N ARG A 258 12.17 14.71 7.32
CA ARG A 258 13.23 14.82 8.31
C ARG A 258 14.22 15.92 7.96
N THR A 259 14.85 16.49 8.97
CA THR A 259 15.90 17.51 8.87
C THR A 259 17.31 16.93 9.02
N ASN A 260 17.42 15.70 9.52
CA ASN A 260 18.67 14.97 9.68
C ASN A 260 19.04 14.17 8.40
N THR A 261 20.01 13.26 8.53
CA THR A 261 20.48 12.39 7.43
C THR A 261 20.05 10.93 7.59
N ASP A 262 19.18 10.62 8.56
CA ASP A 262 18.67 9.27 8.77
C ASP A 262 17.81 8.84 7.58
N ASP A 263 18.23 7.77 6.91
CA ASP A 263 17.63 7.23 5.69
C ASP A 263 16.81 5.95 5.96
N ARG A 264 16.69 5.53 7.22
CA ARG A 264 15.86 4.38 7.59
C ARG A 264 14.39 4.71 7.35
N TYR A 265 13.63 3.79 6.76
CA TYR A 265 12.22 4.04 6.47
C TYR A 265 11.38 4.15 7.75
N PHE A 266 11.71 3.32 8.75
CA PHE A 266 11.10 3.31 10.07
C PHE A 266 12.08 3.84 11.12
N THR A 267 11.57 4.52 12.14
CA THR A 267 12.36 5.02 13.29
C THR A 267 12.06 4.25 14.58
N ASP A 268 11.29 3.17 14.48
CA ASP A 268 10.90 2.34 15.60
C ASP A 268 12.12 1.72 16.31
N THR A 269 11.99 1.52 17.62
CA THR A 269 13.05 0.93 18.48
C THR A 269 13.44 -0.48 18.04
N TYR A 270 12.45 -1.34 17.74
CA TYR A 270 12.68 -2.73 17.35
C TYR A 270 12.46 -2.87 15.84
N GLN A 271 13.54 -3.12 15.10
CA GLN A 271 13.51 -3.37 13.65
C GLN A 271 14.29 -4.64 13.34
N ALA A 272 13.57 -5.69 12.94
CA ALA A 272 14.14 -6.99 12.66
C ALA A 272 13.20 -7.81 11.78
N MET A 273 13.74 -8.86 11.16
CA MET A 273 12.98 -9.84 10.40
C MET A 273 13.01 -11.18 11.13
N PRO A 274 11.94 -11.99 11.11
CA PRO A 274 11.98 -13.37 11.57
C PRO A 274 13.11 -14.12 10.85
N ARG A 275 14.01 -14.75 11.61
CA ARG A 275 15.23 -15.39 11.08
C ARG A 275 14.93 -16.40 9.97
N ASP A 276 13.87 -17.18 10.17
CA ASP A 276 13.45 -18.25 9.27
C ASP A 276 12.21 -17.87 8.44
N GLY A 277 11.81 -16.59 8.44
CA GLY A 277 10.58 -16.13 7.79
C GLY A 277 9.35 -16.16 8.69
N PHE A 278 8.31 -15.42 8.26
CA PHE A 278 7.05 -15.30 8.96
C PHE A 278 6.32 -16.63 9.02
N THR A 279 6.29 -17.43 7.96
CA THR A 279 5.53 -18.69 7.95
C THR A 279 5.98 -19.62 9.06
N HIS A 280 7.29 -19.79 9.26
CA HIS A 280 7.82 -20.59 10.37
C HIS A 280 7.51 -20.01 11.76
N MET A 281 7.49 -18.68 11.89
CA MET A 281 7.03 -18.03 13.14
C MET A 281 5.55 -18.36 13.43
N PHE A 282 4.69 -18.31 12.41
CA PHE A 282 3.27 -18.61 12.55
C PHE A 282 3.00 -20.10 12.79
N GLU A 283 3.77 -21.00 12.17
CA GLU A 283 3.70 -22.44 12.42
C GLU A 283 4.01 -22.74 13.89
N ARG A 284 5.10 -22.18 14.43
CA ARG A 284 5.45 -22.33 15.86
C ARG A 284 4.41 -21.70 16.79
N MET A 285 3.78 -20.61 16.39
CA MET A 285 2.71 -19.96 17.15
C MET A 285 1.45 -20.83 17.23
N LEU A 286 1.17 -21.60 16.19
CA LEU A 286 -0.01 -22.47 16.09
C LEU A 286 0.26 -23.94 16.48
N ASP A 287 1.50 -24.26 16.83
CA ASP A 287 1.94 -25.58 17.31
C ASP A 287 1.77 -25.68 18.83
N HIS A 288 0.51 -25.73 19.28
CA HIS A 288 0.12 -25.86 20.69
C HIS A 288 -0.49 -27.22 21.01
#